data_AF-A0A5C3KS47-F1
#
_entry.id   AF-A0A5C3KS47-F1
#
_cell.length_a   1.000
_cell.length_b   1.000
_cell.length_c   1.000
_cell.angle_alpha   90.00
_cell.angle_beta   90.00
_cell.angle_gamma   90.00
#
_symmetry.space_group_name_H-M   'P 1'
#
loop_
_entity.id
_entity.type
_entity.pdbx_description
1 polymer ?
#
loop_
_entity_poly.entity_id
_entity_poly.type
_entity_poly.pdbx_seq_one_letter_code
_entity_poly.pdbx_strand_id
1 'polypeptide(L)'
;MTFPLQTARPALFRPFTNSSQVSAPTNNWALCEWYEDDEAQHTFTLDVAVTEGTTFWVEQFRFLPMANMSSALRSPIVFMEQTDPAVQYLSGSWEQVGSSIGALMTLETGAVVRVDFIGTKASWLAWGPSGYPAGASTATYSDGQPDVIFTIPGVPPGSAHLFNRLLFETPDLPQLSKAAIGGIWVSHSSDS
;
A
#
# COMPACT_ATOMS: atom_id res chain seq x y z
N MET A 1 -11.16 8.02 24.28
CA MET A 1 -10.02 8.48 25.12
C MET A 1 -10.03 9.99 25.04
N THR A 2 -10.35 10.68 26.12
CA THR A 2 -10.58 12.14 26.14
C THR A 2 -9.52 12.79 27.01
N PHE A 3 -8.83 13.81 26.50
CA PHE A 3 -7.91 14.64 27.28
C PHE A 3 -8.24 16.13 27.07
N PRO A 4 -8.06 16.97 28.11
CA PRO A 4 -8.63 18.31 28.16
C PRO A 4 -7.85 19.33 27.31
N LEU A 5 -8.54 20.38 26.88
CA LEU A 5 -7.97 21.51 26.16
C LEU A 5 -6.84 22.18 26.97
N GLN A 6 -5.65 22.26 26.36
CA GLN A 6 -4.70 23.33 26.63
C GLN A 6 -4.47 24.12 25.34
N THR A 7 -4.72 25.42 25.43
CA THR A 7 -4.48 26.41 24.39
C THR A 7 -2.98 26.58 24.18
N ALA A 8 -2.48 26.13 23.03
CA ALA A 8 -1.14 26.43 22.54
C ALA A 8 -1.22 27.31 21.27
N ARG A 9 -0.26 28.24 21.19
CA ARG A 9 -0.15 29.36 20.23
C ARG A 9 -0.06 28.88 18.76
N PRO A 10 -0.44 29.72 17.78
CA PRO A 10 -0.53 29.32 16.39
C PRO A 10 0.87 29.08 15.80
N ALA A 11 1.24 27.82 15.61
CA ALA A 11 2.21 27.48 14.58
C ALA A 11 1.54 27.70 13.22
N LEU A 12 2.25 28.34 12.30
CA LEU A 12 1.78 28.66 10.96
C LEU A 12 1.38 27.38 10.22
N PHE A 13 0.08 27.07 10.24
CA PHE A 13 -0.55 26.26 9.20
C PHE A 13 -0.30 26.96 7.87
N ARG A 14 0.37 26.31 6.93
CA ARG A 14 0.22 26.67 5.52
C ARG A 14 -1.12 26.09 5.08
N PRO A 15 -2.17 26.91 4.86
CA PRO A 15 -3.41 26.41 4.32
C PRO A 15 -3.15 25.90 2.91
N PHE A 16 -3.91 24.89 2.49
CA PHE A 16 -3.98 24.42 1.11
C PHE A 16 -3.95 25.62 0.14
N THR A 17 -2.88 25.77 -0.62
CA THR A 17 -2.96 26.50 -1.89
C THR A 17 -3.61 25.55 -2.89
N ASN A 18 -4.93 25.36 -2.74
CA ASN A 18 -5.90 24.86 -3.71
C ASN A 18 -5.33 24.13 -4.95
N SER A 19 -4.54 23.07 -4.74
CA SER A 19 -3.85 22.34 -5.78
C SER A 19 -4.58 21.02 -5.94
N SER A 20 -5.46 20.99 -6.94
CA SER A 20 -6.40 19.94 -7.33
C SER A 20 -7.48 19.60 -6.29
N GLN A 21 -8.64 20.26 -6.41
CA GLN A 21 -9.89 19.65 -5.99
C GLN A 21 -10.02 18.32 -6.72
N VAL A 22 -9.94 17.21 -6.00
CA VAL A 22 -10.20 15.89 -6.54
C VAL A 22 -11.70 15.83 -6.83
N SER A 23 -12.08 15.78 -8.11
CA SER A 23 -13.48 15.84 -8.55
C SER A 23 -14.29 14.57 -8.23
N ALA A 24 -13.63 13.55 -7.68
CA ALA A 24 -14.24 12.31 -7.20
C ALA A 24 -13.48 11.81 -5.96
N PRO A 25 -14.14 11.11 -5.02
CA PRO A 25 -13.45 10.49 -3.90
C PRO A 25 -12.40 9.52 -4.43
N THR A 26 -11.13 9.88 -4.28
CA THR A 26 -10.00 9.02 -4.65
C THR A 26 -9.46 8.44 -3.36
N ASN A 27 -9.69 7.14 -3.17
CA ASN A 27 -9.13 6.36 -2.07
C ASN A 27 -7.60 6.53 -2.07
N ASN A 28 -7.03 6.79 -0.89
CA ASN A 28 -5.61 6.96 -0.60
C ASN A 28 -4.91 8.10 -1.34
N TRP A 29 -5.64 9.19 -1.62
CA TRP A 29 -4.99 10.46 -1.91
C TRP A 29 -4.48 11.06 -0.61
N ALA A 30 -3.19 11.40 -0.54
CA ALA A 30 -2.63 12.01 0.65
C ALA A 30 -3.34 13.36 0.91
N LEU A 31 -4.01 13.46 2.07
CA LEU A 31 -4.64 14.71 2.48
C LEU A 31 -3.58 15.73 2.89
N CYS A 32 -2.57 15.27 3.63
CA CYS A 32 -1.41 16.05 4.05
C CYS A 32 -0.17 15.16 4.02
N GLU A 33 0.96 15.71 3.60
CA GLU A 33 2.28 15.12 3.73
C GLU A 33 3.19 16.13 4.41
N TRP A 34 4.00 15.65 5.33
CA TRP A 34 4.93 16.48 6.10
C TRP A 34 6.29 15.78 6.12
N TYR A 35 7.32 16.49 5.68
CA TYR A 35 8.69 15.98 5.57
C TYR A 35 9.69 16.80 6.40
N GLU A 36 9.24 17.74 7.23
CA GLU A 36 10.16 18.51 8.08
C GLU A 36 10.51 17.70 9.34
N ASP A 37 11.81 17.41 9.48
CA ASP A 37 12.42 16.53 10.47
C ASP A 37 12.94 17.30 11.69
N ASP A 38 12.08 17.94 12.49
CA ASP A 38 12.49 18.22 13.87
C ASP A 38 12.25 16.97 14.73
N GLU A 39 13.30 16.56 15.45
CA GLU A 39 13.28 15.45 16.40
C GLU A 39 12.46 15.82 17.65
N ALA A 40 11.17 16.08 17.47
CA ALA A 40 10.28 16.62 18.47
C ALA A 40 8.98 15.82 18.58
N GLN A 41 8.25 16.07 19.66
CA GLN A 41 6.90 15.54 19.80
C GLN A 41 5.95 16.31 18.88
N HIS A 42 5.30 15.58 17.97
CA HIS A 42 4.33 16.12 17.04
C HIS A 42 2.90 15.94 17.55
N THR A 43 2.05 16.95 17.33
CA THR A 43 0.60 16.85 17.55
C THR A 43 -0.12 17.07 16.22
N PHE A 44 -0.79 16.02 15.75
CA PHE A 44 -1.61 16.10 14.54
C PHE A 44 -3.07 16.37 14.93
N THR A 45 -3.65 17.43 14.36
CA THR A 45 -5.07 17.80 14.54
C THR A 45 -5.75 17.85 13.18
N LEU A 46 -6.86 17.13 13.05
CA LEU A 46 -7.69 17.12 11.85
C LEU A 46 -9.07 17.68 12.17
N ASP A 47 -9.31 18.91 11.73
CA ASP A 47 -10.59 19.58 11.86
C ASP A 47 -11.41 19.38 10.57
N VAL A 48 -12.54 18.67 10.69
CA VAL A 48 -13.40 18.35 9.55
C VAL A 48 -14.74 19.07 9.68
N ALA A 49 -15.08 19.88 8.69
CA ALA A 49 -16.42 20.43 8.53
C ALA A 49 -17.17 19.61 7.48
N VAL A 50 -18.17 18.83 7.91
CA VAL A 50 -19.06 18.08 7.03
C VAL A 50 -20.43 18.76 6.94
N THR A 51 -20.99 18.83 5.73
CA THR A 51 -22.40 19.20 5.54
C THR A 51 -23.29 18.04 5.98
N GLU A 52 -24.54 18.33 6.38
CA GLU A 52 -25.47 17.31 6.84
C GLU A 52 -25.63 16.17 5.81
N GLY A 53 -25.49 14.93 6.27
CA GLY A 53 -25.59 13.73 5.42
C GLY A 53 -24.30 13.31 4.72
N THR A 54 -23.16 14.01 4.91
CA THR A 54 -21.86 13.58 4.35
C THR A 54 -21.00 12.90 5.40
N THR A 55 -20.36 11.78 5.01
CA THR A 55 -19.39 11.06 5.84
C THR A 55 -17.99 11.31 5.32
N PHE A 56 -17.09 11.68 6.22
CA PHE A 56 -15.66 11.77 5.94
C PHE A 56 -14.97 10.52 6.46
N TRP A 57 -14.30 9.79 5.56
CA TRP A 57 -13.57 8.58 5.89
C TRP A 57 -12.07 8.89 5.92
N VAL A 58 -11.41 8.59 7.03
CA VAL A 58 -9.95 8.55 7.11
C VAL A 58 -9.52 7.11 6.93
N GLU A 59 -8.65 6.87 5.97
CA GLU A 59 -8.17 5.53 5.68
C GLU A 59 -6.96 5.15 6.55
N GLN A 60 -5.94 6.00 6.58
CA GLN A 60 -4.71 5.72 7.32
C GLN A 60 -3.99 6.99 7.74
N PHE A 61 -3.19 6.86 8.79
CA PHE A 61 -2.11 7.79 9.13
C PHE A 61 -0.80 7.05 8.96
N ARG A 62 0.09 7.57 8.12
CA ARG A 62 1.45 7.04 7.97
C ARG A 62 2.40 7.96 8.72
N PHE A 63 3.21 7.36 9.59
CA PHE A 63 4.29 8.04 10.30
C PHE A 63 5.55 7.20 10.13
N LEU A 64 6.61 7.82 9.62
CA LEU A 64 7.92 7.20 9.53
C LEU A 64 8.72 7.60 10.78
N PRO A 65 8.94 6.70 11.74
CA PRO A 65 9.75 7.02 12.91
C PRO A 65 11.21 7.25 12.53
N MET A 66 11.91 8.04 13.35
CA MET A 66 13.36 8.20 13.22
C MET A 66 14.07 6.85 13.33
N ALA A 67 15.14 6.66 12.55
CA ALA A 67 15.86 5.39 12.48
C ALA A 67 16.39 4.92 13.86
N ASN A 68 16.80 5.86 14.71
CA ASN A 68 17.26 5.60 16.08
C ASN A 68 16.14 5.16 17.05
N MET A 69 14.87 5.31 16.67
CA MET A 69 13.71 4.88 17.48
C MET A 69 13.25 3.46 17.15
N SER A 70 13.88 2.78 16.19
CA SER A 70 13.49 1.41 15.77
C SER A 70 13.37 0.43 16.93
N SER A 71 14.25 0.50 17.93
CA SER A 71 14.20 -0.36 19.13
C SER A 71 13.05 -0.06 20.09
N ALA A 72 12.44 1.13 20.00
CA ALA A 72 11.31 1.54 20.83
C ALA A 72 9.96 1.14 20.21
N LEU A 73 9.94 0.78 18.92
CA LEU A 73 8.73 0.37 18.23
C LEU A 73 8.28 -1.01 18.71
N ARG A 74 7.00 -1.12 19.04
CA ARG A 74 6.36 -2.40 19.35
C ARG A 74 5.50 -2.80 18.16
N SER A 75 5.85 -3.92 17.53
CA SER A 75 5.13 -4.46 16.36
C SER A 75 4.96 -3.45 15.21
N PRO A 76 6.07 -2.86 14.69
CA PRO A 76 5.97 -1.91 13.58
C PRO A 76 5.46 -2.61 12.31
N ILE A 77 4.74 -1.85 11.49
CA ILE A 77 4.45 -2.21 10.10
C ILE A 77 5.58 -1.63 9.24
N VAL A 78 6.20 -2.48 8.43
CA VAL A 78 7.24 -2.08 7.49
C VAL A 78 6.65 -2.08 6.10
N PHE A 79 6.74 -0.96 5.41
CA PHE A 79 6.39 -0.85 3.99
C PHE A 79 7.64 -1.15 3.16
N MET A 80 7.54 -2.16 2.31
CA MET A 80 8.58 -2.51 1.33
C MET A 80 8.11 -2.08 -0.04
N GLU A 81 8.89 -1.24 -0.71
CA GLU A 81 8.65 -0.83 -2.08
C GLU A 81 9.27 -1.84 -3.05
N GLN A 82 8.83 -1.80 -4.32
CA GLN A 82 9.35 -2.59 -5.43
C GLN A 82 10.87 -2.45 -5.67
N THR A 83 11.48 -1.38 -5.17
CA THR A 83 12.92 -1.10 -5.26
C THR A 83 13.70 -1.52 -4.02
N ASP A 84 13.01 -2.04 -2.98
CA ASP A 84 13.67 -2.53 -1.78
C ASP A 84 14.59 -3.71 -2.13
N PRO A 85 15.85 -3.75 -1.66
CA PRO A 85 16.77 -4.85 -1.93
C PRO A 85 16.26 -6.23 -1.49
N ALA A 86 15.30 -6.26 -0.57
CA ALA A 86 14.65 -7.49 -0.10
C ALA A 86 13.59 -8.02 -1.09
N VAL A 87 13.16 -7.20 -2.06
CA VAL A 87 12.26 -7.57 -3.16
C VAL A 87 13.09 -7.95 -4.39
N GLN A 88 13.02 -9.21 -4.79
CA GLN A 88 13.81 -9.77 -5.89
C GLN A 88 12.89 -10.34 -6.97
N TYR A 89 13.00 -9.81 -8.19
CA TYR A 89 12.29 -10.31 -9.36
C TYR A 89 13.11 -11.42 -10.02
N LEU A 90 12.77 -12.68 -9.71
CA LEU A 90 13.58 -13.85 -10.09
C LEU A 90 13.32 -14.30 -11.53
N SER A 91 12.10 -14.08 -12.03
CA SER A 91 11.69 -14.40 -13.39
C SER A 91 10.52 -13.53 -13.85
N GLY A 92 10.30 -13.49 -15.17
CA GLY A 92 9.25 -12.70 -15.80
C GLY A 92 9.73 -11.35 -16.30
N SER A 93 9.05 -10.84 -17.32
CA SER A 93 9.26 -9.50 -17.87
C SER A 93 8.49 -8.49 -17.04
N TRP A 94 9.14 -7.96 -15.98
CA TRP A 94 8.56 -6.95 -15.09
C TRP A 94 8.85 -5.55 -15.63
N GLU A 95 7.79 -4.78 -15.85
CA GLU A 95 7.85 -3.45 -16.44
C GLU A 95 7.22 -2.42 -15.51
N GLN A 96 7.73 -1.20 -15.55
CA GLN A 96 7.20 -0.11 -14.75
C GLN A 96 5.84 0.35 -15.29
N VAL A 97 4.86 0.43 -14.39
CA VAL A 97 3.52 0.92 -14.69
C VAL A 97 3.48 2.43 -14.56
N GLY A 98 3.42 3.11 -15.70
CA GLY A 98 3.41 4.57 -15.73
C GLY A 98 4.74 5.19 -15.26
N SER A 99 4.90 6.50 -15.48
CA SER A 99 6.18 7.18 -15.25
C SER A 99 6.42 7.60 -13.79
N SER A 100 5.41 7.61 -12.93
CA SER A 100 5.48 8.26 -11.61
C SER A 100 5.01 7.44 -10.41
N ILE A 101 4.47 6.23 -10.60
CA ILE A 101 3.73 5.52 -9.54
C ILE A 101 4.56 4.41 -8.88
N GLY A 102 5.78 4.15 -9.36
CA GLY A 102 6.68 3.19 -8.72
C GLY A 102 6.07 1.79 -8.60
N ALA A 103 5.25 1.34 -9.54
CA ALA A 103 4.73 -0.03 -9.53
C ALA A 103 5.37 -0.82 -10.67
N LEU A 104 5.65 -2.10 -10.43
CA LEU A 104 6.03 -3.03 -11.48
C LEU A 104 4.86 -3.98 -11.78
N MET A 105 4.69 -4.32 -13.05
CA MET A 105 3.73 -5.33 -13.49
C MET A 105 4.37 -6.30 -14.47
N THR A 106 3.75 -7.45 -14.62
CA THR A 106 4.08 -8.40 -15.68
C THR A 106 2.82 -9.08 -16.17
N LEU A 107 2.79 -9.41 -17.46
CA LEU A 107 1.76 -10.24 -18.09
C LEU A 107 2.27 -11.66 -18.35
N GLU A 108 3.50 -11.95 -17.96
CA GLU A 108 4.13 -13.24 -18.18
C GLU A 108 3.69 -14.24 -17.11
N THR A 109 3.00 -15.30 -17.54
CA THR A 109 2.59 -16.39 -16.67
C THR A 109 3.81 -17.08 -16.06
N GLY A 110 3.76 -17.31 -14.75
CA GLY A 110 4.86 -17.97 -14.03
C GLY A 110 6.00 -17.04 -13.64
N ALA A 111 5.82 -15.73 -13.78
CA ALA A 111 6.72 -14.73 -13.21
C ALA A 111 6.80 -14.89 -11.68
N VAL A 112 7.99 -14.68 -11.12
CA VAL A 112 8.30 -14.92 -9.71
C VAL A 112 8.92 -13.68 -9.08
N VAL A 113 8.36 -13.27 -7.94
CA VAL A 113 8.96 -12.30 -7.03
C VAL A 113 9.25 -12.98 -5.68
N ARG A 114 10.40 -12.68 -5.10
CA ARG A 114 10.79 -13.12 -3.75
C ARG A 114 10.86 -11.91 -2.84
N VAL A 115 10.37 -12.04 -1.62
CA VAL A 115 10.39 -10.98 -0.61
C VAL A 115 10.98 -11.55 0.67
N ASP A 116 12.24 -11.24 0.94
CA ASP A 116 12.87 -11.59 2.20
C ASP A 116 12.45 -10.59 3.28
N PHE A 117 11.84 -11.04 4.39
CA PHE A 117 11.49 -10.11 5.47
C PHE A 117 11.67 -10.77 6.84
N ILE A 118 11.69 -9.94 7.88
CA ILE A 118 11.67 -10.38 9.28
C ILE A 118 10.36 -9.88 9.88
N GLY A 119 9.42 -10.78 10.10
CA GLY A 119 8.11 -10.45 10.64
C GLY A 119 7.27 -11.69 10.88
N THR A 120 6.04 -11.47 11.34
CA THR A 120 5.06 -12.53 11.59
C THR A 120 3.94 -12.53 10.56
N LYS A 121 3.95 -11.61 9.60
CA LYS A 121 2.87 -11.45 8.62
C LYS A 121 3.33 -10.60 7.45
N ALA A 122 2.87 -10.91 6.25
CA ALA A 122 3.06 -10.06 5.07
C ALA A 122 1.74 -9.87 4.33
N SER A 123 1.53 -8.66 3.83
CA SER A 123 0.34 -8.28 3.06
C SER A 123 0.81 -7.70 1.72
N TRP A 124 0.31 -8.23 0.62
CA TRP A 124 0.60 -7.72 -0.72
C TRP A 124 -0.48 -6.72 -1.13
N LEU A 125 -0.09 -5.44 -1.13
CA LEU A 125 -0.90 -4.35 -1.66
C LEU A 125 -0.53 -4.08 -3.11
N ALA A 126 -1.54 -3.89 -3.96
CA ALA A 126 -1.34 -3.61 -5.38
C ALA A 126 -2.18 -2.44 -5.88
N TRP A 127 -1.82 -2.01 -7.07
CA TRP A 127 -2.52 -1.01 -7.85
C TRP A 127 -3.11 -1.67 -9.10
N GLY A 128 -4.40 -1.40 -9.36
CA GLY A 128 -5.08 -1.76 -10.60
C GLY A 128 -5.16 -0.55 -11.53
N PRO A 129 -4.20 -0.36 -12.45
CA PRO A 129 -4.21 0.74 -13.40
C PRO A 129 -5.29 0.55 -14.47
N SER A 130 -5.97 1.63 -14.89
CA SER A 130 -6.74 1.60 -16.13
C SER A 130 -5.81 1.50 -17.35
N GLY A 131 -6.33 0.94 -18.45
CA GLY A 131 -5.59 0.79 -19.71
C GLY A 131 -4.71 -0.46 -19.80
N TYR A 132 -4.67 -1.29 -18.76
CA TYR A 132 -3.98 -2.59 -18.75
C TYR A 132 -4.98 -3.75 -18.69
N PRO A 133 -4.56 -5.00 -18.98
CA PRO A 133 -5.42 -6.16 -18.83
C PRO A 133 -6.09 -6.20 -17.45
N ALA A 134 -7.42 -6.21 -17.46
CA ALA A 134 -8.24 -6.03 -16.27
C ALA A 134 -8.91 -7.32 -15.77
N GLY A 135 -8.62 -8.46 -16.42
CA GLY A 135 -9.17 -9.76 -16.04
C GLY A 135 -8.68 -10.22 -14.67
N ALA A 136 -9.46 -11.08 -14.01
CA ALA A 136 -8.98 -11.77 -12.82
C ALA A 136 -7.87 -12.75 -13.20
N SER A 137 -6.94 -12.95 -12.27
CA SER A 137 -5.84 -13.91 -12.39
C SER A 137 -5.73 -14.72 -11.11
N THR A 138 -4.94 -15.78 -11.12
CA THR A 138 -4.56 -16.52 -9.92
C THR A 138 -3.09 -16.26 -9.63
N ALA A 139 -2.66 -16.58 -8.42
CA ALA A 139 -1.27 -16.51 -8.03
C ALA A 139 -0.99 -17.55 -6.95
N THR A 140 0.29 -17.77 -6.69
CA THR A 140 0.74 -18.75 -5.71
C THR A 140 1.72 -18.11 -4.73
N TYR A 141 1.71 -18.61 -3.51
CA TYR A 141 2.58 -18.19 -2.41
C TYR A 141 3.24 -19.42 -1.79
N SER A 142 4.53 -19.35 -1.45
CA SER A 142 5.25 -20.39 -0.71
C SER A 142 6.32 -19.80 0.22
N ASP A 143 6.30 -20.21 1.48
CA ASP A 143 7.34 -19.94 2.49
C ASP A 143 8.19 -21.18 2.78
N GLY A 144 8.34 -22.04 1.79
CA GLY A 144 8.97 -23.36 1.95
C GLY A 144 8.00 -24.43 2.47
N GLN A 145 6.74 -24.08 2.69
CA GLN A 145 5.62 -25.00 2.83
C GLN A 145 4.91 -25.22 1.47
N PRO A 146 3.94 -26.16 1.38
CA PRO A 146 3.15 -26.32 0.18
C PRO A 146 2.48 -25.03 -0.27
N ASP A 147 2.43 -24.88 -1.58
CA ASP A 147 1.90 -23.73 -2.28
C ASP A 147 0.45 -23.38 -1.89
N VAL A 148 0.23 -22.10 -1.58
CA VAL A 148 -1.11 -21.54 -1.36
C VAL A 148 -1.53 -20.77 -2.61
N ILE A 149 -2.63 -21.20 -3.22
CA ILE A 149 -3.20 -20.53 -4.39
C ILE A 149 -4.19 -19.46 -3.91
N PHE A 150 -4.10 -18.26 -4.50
CA PHE A 150 -5.04 -17.17 -4.26
C PHE A 150 -5.46 -16.50 -5.57
N THR A 151 -6.57 -15.78 -5.54
CA THR A 151 -7.09 -15.05 -6.70
C THR A 151 -6.68 -13.59 -6.62
N ILE A 152 -6.15 -13.07 -7.72
CA ILE A 152 -5.94 -11.64 -7.93
C ILE A 152 -7.17 -11.11 -8.67
N PRO A 153 -8.03 -10.32 -8.00
CA PRO A 153 -9.25 -9.83 -8.62
C PRO A 153 -8.93 -8.84 -9.73
N GLY A 154 -9.67 -8.93 -10.84
CA GLY A 154 -9.60 -7.98 -11.93
C GLY A 154 -9.99 -6.55 -11.54
N VAL A 155 -9.84 -5.62 -12.48
CA VAL A 155 -10.29 -4.22 -12.35
C VAL A 155 -11.68 -4.10 -13.00
N PRO A 156 -12.72 -3.65 -12.29
CA PRO A 156 -14.05 -3.51 -12.87
C PRO A 156 -14.06 -2.53 -14.06
N PRO A 157 -14.81 -2.81 -15.13
CA PRO A 157 -14.93 -1.90 -16.27
C PRO A 157 -15.34 -0.48 -15.85
N GLY A 158 -14.70 0.52 -16.43
CA GLY A 158 -14.97 1.94 -16.12
C GLY A 158 -14.30 2.49 -14.86
N SER A 159 -13.52 1.67 -14.13
CA SER A 159 -12.72 2.18 -13.01
C SER A 159 -11.50 2.95 -13.52
N ALA A 160 -11.28 4.16 -13.00
CA ALA A 160 -10.12 4.98 -13.38
C ALA A 160 -8.81 4.39 -12.85
N HIS A 161 -8.72 4.15 -11.54
CA HIS A 161 -7.58 3.50 -10.88
C HIS A 161 -8.05 2.90 -9.56
N LEU A 162 -7.54 1.72 -9.18
CA LEU A 162 -7.79 1.11 -7.87
C LEU A 162 -6.49 1.02 -7.07
N PHE A 163 -6.35 1.82 -6.02
CA PHE A 163 -5.16 1.85 -5.16
C PHE A 163 -5.32 0.94 -3.93
N ASN A 164 -4.19 0.52 -3.34
CA ASN A 164 -4.08 -0.26 -2.09
C ASN A 164 -4.99 -1.49 -2.00
N ARG A 165 -5.09 -2.22 -3.12
CA ARG A 165 -5.84 -3.46 -3.11
C ARG A 165 -5.03 -4.51 -2.39
N LEU A 166 -5.53 -5.00 -1.27
CA LEU A 166 -5.00 -6.21 -0.65
C LEU A 166 -5.27 -7.39 -1.60
N LEU A 167 -4.23 -7.90 -2.25
CA LEU A 167 -4.32 -9.06 -3.11
C LEU A 167 -4.19 -10.35 -2.32
N PHE A 168 -3.30 -10.33 -1.33
CA PHE A 168 -2.96 -11.51 -0.54
C PHE A 168 -2.42 -11.09 0.82
N GLU A 169 -2.63 -11.97 1.79
CA GLU A 169 -2.08 -11.85 3.12
C GLU A 169 -1.64 -13.24 3.58
N THR A 170 -0.43 -13.34 4.10
CA THR A 170 0.04 -14.60 4.68
C THR A 170 -0.77 -14.94 5.92
N PRO A 171 -0.93 -16.23 6.26
CA PRO A 171 -1.23 -16.62 7.63
C PRO A 171 -0.22 -16.02 8.61
N ASP A 172 -0.53 -16.07 9.90
CA ASP A 172 0.45 -15.70 10.93
C ASP A 172 1.65 -16.64 10.87
N LEU A 173 2.83 -16.07 10.64
CA LEU A 173 4.10 -16.76 10.50
C LEU A 173 4.88 -16.74 11.83
N PRO A 174 5.71 -17.77 12.09
CA PRO A 174 6.69 -17.70 13.16
C PRO A 174 7.65 -16.52 12.95
N GLN A 175 8.14 -15.91 14.03
CA GLN A 175 8.86 -14.63 14.09
C GLN A 175 10.15 -14.49 13.24
N LEU A 176 10.53 -15.51 12.44
CA LEU A 176 11.75 -15.60 11.62
C LEU A 176 11.54 -16.31 10.26
N SER A 177 10.36 -16.20 9.66
CA SER A 177 10.08 -16.80 8.34
C SER A 177 10.66 -15.99 7.18
N LYS A 178 11.29 -16.65 6.22
CA LYS A 178 11.51 -16.11 4.86
C LYS A 178 10.35 -16.55 3.97
N ALA A 179 9.84 -15.67 3.13
CA ALA A 179 8.76 -16.03 2.21
C ALA A 179 9.12 -15.75 0.75
N ALA A 180 8.63 -16.58 -0.16
CA ALA A 180 8.67 -16.32 -1.59
C ALA A 180 7.22 -16.19 -2.10
N ILE A 181 6.90 -15.08 -2.75
CA ILE A 181 5.58 -14.92 -3.36
C ILE A 181 5.69 -15.31 -4.84
N GLY A 182 5.70 -16.61 -5.08
CA GLY A 182 6.00 -17.18 -6.39
C GLY A 182 4.77 -17.45 -7.25
N GLY A 183 4.71 -16.81 -8.42
CA GLY A 183 3.79 -17.15 -9.50
C GLY A 183 2.58 -16.25 -9.57
N ILE A 184 2.53 -15.34 -10.54
CA ILE A 184 1.27 -14.76 -11.03
C ILE A 184 0.85 -15.57 -12.26
N TRP A 185 -0.34 -16.15 -12.19
CA TRP A 185 -1.05 -16.87 -13.25
C TRP A 185 -2.14 -15.97 -13.84
N VAL A 186 -1.83 -15.22 -14.89
CA VAL A 186 -2.87 -14.50 -15.64
C VAL A 186 -3.53 -15.46 -16.62
N SER A 187 -4.60 -16.14 -16.21
CA SER A 187 -5.46 -16.86 -17.14
C SER A 187 -6.43 -15.87 -17.80
N HIS A 188 -6.19 -15.54 -19.06
CA HIS A 188 -7.17 -14.83 -19.87
C HIS A 188 -8.24 -15.85 -20.33
N SER A 189 -9.43 -15.87 -19.70
CA SER A 189 -10.59 -16.47 -20.36
C SER A 189 -11.14 -15.43 -21.34
N SER A 190 -10.65 -15.47 -22.59
CA SER A 190 -11.39 -14.89 -23.69
C SER A 190 -12.62 -15.76 -23.93
N ASP A 191 -13.69 -15.52 -23.18
CA ASP A 191 -15.00 -15.96 -23.63
C ASP A 191 -15.37 -15.05 -24.81
N SER A 192 -15.30 -15.67 -25.99
CA SER A 192 -15.69 -15.19 -27.32
C SER A 192 -17.10 -14.64 -27.37
#